data_AF-A0A5B0SVN6-F1
#
_entry.id   AF-A0A5B0SVN6-F1
#
_cell.length_a   1.000
_cell.length_b   1.000
_cell.length_c   1.000
_cell.angle_alpha   90.00
_cell.angle_beta   90.00
_cell.angle_gamma   90.00
#
_symmetry.space_group_name_H-M   'P 1'
#
loop_
_entity.id
_entity.type
_entity.pdbx_description
1 polymer ?
#
loop_
_entity_poly.entity_id
_entity_poly.type
_entity_poly.pdbx_seq_one_letter_code
_entity_poly.pdbx_strand_id
1 'polypeptide(L)'
;MDYGFNEGRMFRFPHQPIQIFWFDRDEWLMLVVSYIASMQFGGITWAIVFPLSIAAIKIKRSKGRGFFRHTLYLLGFVEIYGYPNSSAKKLEE
;
A
#
# COMPACT_ATOMS: atom_id res chain seq x y z
N MET A 1 -23.90 -10.53 28.82
CA MET A 1 -22.92 -11.56 28.44
C MET A 1 -21.85 -10.86 27.63
N ASP A 2 -20.79 -10.47 28.32
CA ASP A 2 -19.53 -10.08 27.71
C ASP A 2 -18.89 -11.34 27.13
N TYR A 3 -18.79 -11.42 25.80
CA TYR A 3 -17.81 -12.26 25.10
C TYR A 3 -17.45 -11.55 23.79
N GLY A 4 -16.24 -11.02 23.76
CA GLY A 4 -15.71 -10.17 22.71
C GLY A 4 -15.54 -10.86 21.37
N PHE A 5 -15.96 -10.14 20.34
CA PHE A 5 -15.35 -10.16 19.01
C PHE A 5 -15.03 -8.72 18.62
N ASN A 6 -14.07 -8.11 19.32
CA ASN A 6 -13.46 -6.84 18.92
C ASN A 6 -12.16 -7.06 18.11
N GLU A 7 -12.01 -8.25 17.54
CA GLU A 7 -10.92 -8.61 16.64
C GLU A 7 -11.52 -9.11 15.33
N GLY A 8 -11.99 -8.15 14.54
CA GLY A 8 -12.23 -8.39 13.12
C GLY A 8 -10.89 -8.65 12.45
N ARG A 9 -10.40 -9.90 12.47
CA ARG A 9 -9.36 -10.39 11.55
C ARG A 9 -9.95 -10.47 10.15
N MET A 10 -10.29 -9.32 9.58
CA MET A 10 -10.78 -9.20 8.22
C MET A 10 -9.59 -9.10 7.28
N PHE A 11 -9.47 -10.07 6.38
CA PHE A 11 -8.79 -9.85 5.11
C PHE A 11 -9.37 -8.56 4.52
N ARG A 12 -8.56 -7.52 4.36
CA ARG A 12 -9.09 -6.19 4.00
C ARG A 12 -9.48 -6.07 2.52
N PHE A 13 -9.39 -7.17 1.76
CA PHE A 13 -9.62 -7.23 0.30
C PHE A 13 -10.11 -8.58 -0.32
N PRO A 14 -10.87 -9.47 0.33
CA PRO A 14 -11.36 -10.69 -0.32
C PRO A 14 -12.51 -10.40 -1.30
N HIS A 15 -13.29 -9.34 -1.04
CA HIS A 15 -14.54 -9.04 -1.75
C HIS A 15 -14.42 -7.89 -2.76
N GLN A 16 -13.29 -7.18 -2.79
CA GLN A 16 -13.19 -6.07 -3.74
C GLN A 16 -13.13 -6.63 -5.15
N PRO A 17 -13.99 -6.12 -6.06
CA PRO A 17 -14.09 -6.64 -7.41
C PRO A 17 -12.68 -6.62 -8.00
N ILE A 18 -12.30 -7.72 -8.65
CA ILE A 18 -11.12 -7.72 -9.50
C ILE A 18 -11.36 -6.60 -10.50
N GLN A 19 -10.65 -5.49 -10.31
CA GLN A 19 -10.69 -4.40 -11.25
C GLN A 19 -10.19 -5.00 -12.57
N ILE A 20 -11.06 -5.01 -13.59
CA ILE A 20 -10.78 -5.61 -14.91
C ILE A 20 -9.66 -4.85 -15.65
N PHE A 21 -9.21 -3.73 -15.09
CA PHE A 21 -8.08 -2.97 -15.62
C PHE A 21 -6.76 -3.69 -15.36
N TRP A 22 -5.84 -3.53 -16.30
CA TRP A 22 -4.47 -4.05 -16.23
C TRP A 22 -3.66 -3.52 -15.02
N PHE A 23 -4.16 -2.47 -14.36
CA PHE A 23 -3.61 -1.84 -13.16
C PHE A 23 -4.62 -1.85 -12.01
N ASP A 24 -4.15 -2.25 -10.83
CA ASP A 24 -4.90 -2.17 -9.57
C ASP A 24 -4.87 -0.73 -9.01
N ARG A 25 -5.80 -0.36 -8.11
CA ARG A 25 -5.90 0.98 -7.51
C ARG A 25 -4.58 1.44 -6.88
N ASP A 26 -3.87 0.55 -6.20
CA ASP A 26 -2.60 0.89 -5.58
C ASP A 26 -1.51 1.17 -6.64
N GLU A 27 -1.56 0.48 -7.80
CA GLU A 27 -0.63 0.72 -8.91
C GLU A 27 -0.91 2.08 -9.56
N TRP A 28 -2.19 2.46 -9.68
CA TRP A 28 -2.60 3.81 -10.10
C TRP A 28 -2.08 4.89 -9.15
N LEU A 29 -2.21 4.69 -7.85
CA LEU A 29 -1.73 5.65 -6.85
C LEU A 29 -0.21 5.86 -6.96
N MET A 30 0.55 4.78 -7.16
CA MET A 30 2.00 4.87 -7.40
C MET A 30 2.33 5.66 -8.67
N LEU A 31 1.59 5.46 -9.77
CA LEU A 31 1.78 6.21 -11.02
C LEU A 31 1.42 7.69 -10.89
N VAL A 32 0.36 8.02 -10.17
CA VAL A 32 -0.04 9.42 -9.95
C VAL A 32 0.98 10.15 -9.08
N VAL A 33 1.44 9.52 -8.00
CA VAL A 33 2.48 10.10 -7.13
C VAL A 33 3.77 10.31 -7.89
N SER A 34 4.17 9.34 -8.72
CA SER A 34 5.39 9.46 -9.51
C SER A 34 5.26 10.53 -10.60
N TYR A 35 4.10 10.67 -11.23
CA TYR A 35 3.81 11.75 -12.16
C TYR A 35 3.91 13.14 -11.51
N ILE A 36 3.29 13.33 -10.33
CA ILE A 36 3.36 14.60 -9.58
C ILE A 36 4.81 14.92 -9.20
N ALA A 37 5.56 13.94 -8.72
CA ALA A 37 6.98 14.12 -8.41
C ALA A 37 7.78 14.52 -9.66
N SER A 38 7.54 13.86 -10.80
CA SER A 38 8.22 14.17 -12.06
C SER A 38 7.87 15.57 -12.59
N MET A 39 6.65 16.05 -12.37
CA MET A 39 6.26 17.42 -12.70
C MET A 39 7.03 18.45 -11.88
N GLN A 40 7.27 18.18 -10.60
CA GLN A 40 7.96 19.11 -9.71
C GLN A 40 9.45 19.27 -10.02
N PHE A 41 10.12 18.18 -10.43
CA PHE A 41 11.56 18.19 -10.72
C PHE A 41 11.88 18.46 -12.20
N GLY A 42 11.02 18.06 -13.13
CA GLY A 42 11.19 18.31 -14.56
C GLY A 42 12.41 17.64 -15.23
N GLY A 43 12.47 17.72 -16.56
CA GLY A 43 13.63 17.29 -17.35
C GLY A 43 13.93 15.79 -17.30
N ILE A 44 15.16 15.44 -16.92
CA ILE A 44 15.68 14.05 -16.92
C ILE A 44 14.91 13.15 -15.93
N THR A 45 14.25 13.74 -14.92
CA THR A 45 13.48 12.96 -13.96
C THR A 45 12.36 12.14 -14.60
N TRP A 46 11.77 12.59 -15.71
CA TRP A 46 10.77 11.81 -16.45
C TRP A 46 11.32 10.46 -16.93
N ALA A 47 12.55 10.46 -17.44
CA ALA A 47 13.21 9.25 -17.94
C ALA A 47 13.61 8.27 -16.83
N ILE A 48 13.74 8.73 -15.58
CA ILE A 48 14.09 7.90 -14.42
C ILE A 48 12.84 7.42 -13.69
N VAL A 49 11.88 8.32 -13.49
CA VAL A 49 10.70 8.07 -12.67
C VAL A 49 9.74 7.07 -13.31
N PHE A 50 9.59 7.08 -14.65
CA PHE A 50 8.78 6.09 -15.35
C PHE A 50 9.32 4.66 -15.24
N PRO A 51 10.59 4.36 -15.60
CA PRO A 51 11.12 3.00 -15.45
C PRO A 51 11.16 2.56 -13.98
N LEU A 52 11.45 3.48 -13.05
CA LEU A 52 11.38 3.19 -11.62
C LEU A 52 9.97 2.78 -11.19
N SER A 53 8.94 3.49 -11.65
CA SER A 53 7.52 3.16 -11.36
C SER A 53 7.13 1.80 -11.94
N ILE A 54 7.55 1.49 -13.17
CA ILE A 54 7.29 0.19 -13.81
C ILE A 54 7.98 -0.95 -13.04
N ALA A 55 9.23 -0.75 -12.61
CA ALA A 55 9.96 -1.72 -11.80
C ALA A 55 9.27 -1.93 -10.44
N ALA A 56 8.84 -0.85 -9.78
CA ALA A 56 8.09 -0.92 -8.52
C ALA A 56 6.77 -1.69 -8.67
N ILE A 57 6.04 -1.49 -9.78
CA ILE A 57 4.82 -2.24 -10.09
C ILE A 57 5.13 -3.73 -10.30
N LYS A 58 6.19 -4.09 -11.03
CA LYS A 58 6.60 -5.49 -11.19
C LYS A 58 6.92 -6.17 -9.85
N ILE A 59 7.69 -5.50 -8.99
CA ILE A 59 8.05 -6.01 -7.66
C ILE A 59 6.79 -6.16 -6.80
N LYS A 60 5.89 -5.16 -6.82
CA LYS A 60 4.61 -5.21 -6.11
C LYS A 60 3.73 -6.37 -6.59
N ARG A 61 3.66 -6.59 -7.91
CA ARG A 61 2.87 -7.66 -8.53
C ARG A 61 3.40 -9.06 -8.20
N SER A 62 4.69 -9.19 -7.88
CA SER A 62 5.28 -10.43 -7.35
C SER A 62 4.87 -10.72 -5.90
N LYS A 63 4.33 -9.74 -5.17
CA LYS A 63 3.91 -9.90 -3.77
C LYS A 63 2.40 -10.10 -3.67
N GLY A 64 1.98 -10.78 -2.61
CA GLY A 64 0.56 -11.04 -2.34
C GLY A 64 -0.26 -9.77 -2.13
N ARG A 65 -1.57 -9.87 -2.36
CA ARG A 65 -2.53 -8.78 -2.15
C ARG A 65 -2.43 -8.22 -0.73
N GLY A 66 -2.50 -6.90 -0.58
CA GLY A 66 -2.40 -6.22 0.71
C GLY A 66 -0.98 -5.91 1.18
N PHE A 67 0.07 -6.40 0.50
CA PHE A 67 1.47 -6.10 0.84
C PHE A 67 1.72 -4.59 0.95
N PHE A 68 1.25 -3.80 -0.02
CA PHE A 68 1.45 -2.35 -0.02
C PHE A 68 0.84 -1.65 1.21
N ARG A 69 -0.40 -1.97 1.58
CA ARG A 69 -1.02 -1.43 2.80
C ARG A 69 -0.33 -1.90 4.08
N HIS A 70 0.20 -3.12 4.12
CA HIS A 70 0.99 -3.58 5.25
C HIS A 70 2.35 -2.88 5.35
N THR A 71 3.01 -2.60 4.21
CA THR A 71 4.23 -1.79 4.18
C THR A 71 3.95 -0.37 4.66
N LEU A 72 2.88 0.27 4.16
CA LEU A 72 2.49 1.61 4.61
C LEU A 72 2.12 1.65 6.10
N TYR A 73 1.47 0.60 6.60
CA TYR A 73 1.20 0.46 8.02
C TYR A 73 2.49 0.30 8.82
N LEU A 74 3.43 -0.56 8.41
CA LEU A 74 4.73 -0.72 9.09
C LEU A 74 5.55 0.57 9.08
N LEU A 75 5.43 1.39 8.03
CA LEU A 75 6.06 2.70 7.95
C LEU A 75 5.32 3.78 8.76
N GLY A 76 4.15 3.49 9.32
CA GLY A 76 3.34 4.43 10.12
C GLY A 76 2.50 5.40 9.30
N PHE A 77 2.47 5.27 7.97
CA PHE A 77 1.70 6.18 7.10
C PHE A 77 0.20 5.90 7.08
N VAL A 78 -0.21 4.68 7.46
CA VAL A 78 -1.61 4.26 7.41
C VAL A 78 -1.97 3.52 8.69
N GLU A 79 -2.95 4.02 9.42
CA GLU A 79 -3.58 3.27 10.50
C GLU A 79 -4.55 2.23 9.93
N ILE A 80 -4.47 1.01 10.45
CA ILE A 80 -5.38 -0.08 10.08
C ILE A 80 -6.35 -0.23 11.23
N TYR A 81 -7.64 0.03 10.98
CA TYR A 81 -8.68 -0.20 11.97
C TYR A 81 -8.59 -1.64 12.52
N GLY A 82 -8.50 -1.78 13.85
CA GLY A 82 -8.35 -3.07 14.53
C GLY A 82 -6.93 -3.63 14.62
N TYR A 83 -5.92 -2.88 14.14
CA TYR A 83 -4.51 -3.21 14.39
C TYR A 83 -3.94 -2.24 15.43
N PRO A 84 -2.95 -2.68 16.24
CA PRO A 84 -2.26 -1.82 17.17
C PRO A 84 -1.66 -0.61 16.43
N ASN A 85 -1.41 0.50 17.13
CA ASN A 85 -0.79 1.63 16.47
C ASN A 85 0.61 1.20 15.98
N SER A 86 1.00 1.57 14.76
CA SER A 86 2.29 1.13 14.20
C SER A 86 3.49 1.62 15.03
N SER A 87 3.32 2.78 15.67
CA SER A 87 4.30 3.35 16.59
C SER A 87 4.22 2.80 18.02
N ALA A 88 3.24 1.95 18.34
CA ALA A 88 3.16 1.34 19.65
C ALA A 88 4.39 0.42 19.82
N LYS A 89 5.26 0.77 20.78
CA LYS A 89 6.38 -0.09 21.20
C LYS A 89 5.82 -1.50 21.41
N LYS A 90 6.38 -2.49 20.72
CA LYS A 90 6.30 -3.87 21.21
C LYS A 90 6.82 -3.83 22.63
N LEU A 91 5.94 -4.01 23.61
CA LEU A 91 6.35 -4.36 24.95
C LEU A 91 7.01 -5.74 24.79
N GLU A 92 8.33 -5.75 24.81
CA GLU A 92 9.10 -6.97 24.93
C GLU A 92 8.74 -7.59 26.29
N GLU A 93 8.13 -8.78 26.26
CA GLU A 93 8.09 -9.70 27.40
C GLU A 93 9.43 -10.43 27.53
#